data_AF-D8LPI7-F1
#
_entry.id   AF-D8LPI7-F1
#
_cell.length_a   1.000
_cell.length_b   1.000
_cell.length_c   1.000
_cell.angle_alpha   90.00
_cell.angle_beta   90.00
_cell.angle_gamma   90.00
#
_symmetry.space_group_name_H-M   'P 1'
#
loop_
_entity.id
_entity.type
_entity.pdbx_description
1 polymer ?
#
loop_
_entity_poly.entity_id
_entity_poly.type
_entity_poly.pdbx_seq_one_letter_code
_entity_poly.pdbx_strand_id
1 'polypeptide(L)'
;MPFSIRSIFTALVLLGPTVGKAAECDCAVKTPESRPTSPPTSPPAETRTIVIKNVCSFDLDMGFTGGYAGPAPCAGNQEEDVDGGRCFWTLELSDFLKAGKEMSVVIEKNNDTENNVVWSGAMYAIQSPHADEACPDGCSASVGAAGTVTLSEFTMLASPTLTFYDISHVHGANIPTVFGPHSSKGKDAHDPYRNGVAGGDCSWAFEPPEEYRKYLIEVKNAHGTCLQDDECDVAQREVCGASLKGDTPVYGTCGELFGYLNAHTNCIAGSLGYPFYCEVYHDLYGCSGQYCESGYSESVNGGENVCGCSHYDDMGIPSSFPCVNTNPLWVDKAYQWIHYIKRGCTSAYEYAYSDSTSTFTSDQDTFELVFCPRDSEERF
;
A
#
# COMPACT_ATOMS: atom_id res chain seq x y z
N MET A 1 -22.21 -5.29 17.05
CA MET A 1 -22.00 -5.76 15.67
C MET A 1 -20.50 -5.83 15.47
N PRO A 2 -19.91 -6.98 15.09
CA PRO A 2 -18.47 -7.06 14.92
C PRO A 2 -18.09 -6.25 13.68
N PHE A 3 -17.20 -5.28 13.84
CA PHE A 3 -16.74 -4.38 12.80
C PHE A 3 -15.74 -5.12 11.90
N SER A 4 -16.00 -5.17 10.59
CA SER A 4 -15.09 -5.74 9.60
C SER A 4 -14.04 -4.70 9.21
N ILE A 5 -12.77 -5.00 9.45
CA ILE A 5 -11.60 -4.18 9.09
C ILE A 5 -11.53 -3.96 7.56
N ARG A 6 -12.12 -4.85 6.76
CA ARG A 6 -12.13 -4.80 5.29
C ARG A 6 -12.84 -3.60 4.67
N SER A 7 -13.96 -3.13 5.24
CA SER A 7 -14.74 -2.07 4.58
C SER A 7 -14.01 -0.74 4.49
N ILE A 8 -12.91 -0.56 5.22
CA ILE A 8 -12.18 0.70 5.25
C ILE A 8 -10.96 0.67 4.30
N PHE A 9 -10.24 -0.45 4.21
CA PHE A 9 -9.07 -0.57 3.33
C PHE A 9 -9.41 -1.03 1.90
N THR A 10 -10.44 -1.88 1.71
CA THR A 10 -10.83 -2.34 0.35
C THR A 10 -11.36 -1.20 -0.52
N ALA A 11 -11.89 -0.11 0.08
CA ALA A 11 -12.32 1.08 -0.66
C ALA A 11 -11.15 1.99 -1.08
N LEU A 12 -9.98 1.89 -0.42
CA LEU A 12 -8.78 2.68 -0.72
C LEU A 12 -7.91 2.03 -1.81
N VAL A 13 -7.89 0.69 -1.87
CA VAL A 13 -7.11 -0.09 -2.86
C VAL A 13 -7.66 0.02 -4.30
N LEU A 14 -8.90 0.48 -4.48
CA LEU A 14 -9.60 0.47 -5.79
C LEU A 14 -9.73 1.84 -6.47
N LEU A 15 -9.10 2.91 -5.95
CA LEU A 15 -9.28 4.27 -6.45
C LEU A 15 -7.92 4.95 -6.73
N GLY A 16 -7.28 4.52 -7.82
CA GLY A 16 -6.19 5.23 -8.51
C GLY A 16 -6.53 5.37 -10.01
N PRO A 17 -5.96 6.35 -10.74
CA PRO A 17 -6.60 6.96 -11.91
C PRO A 17 -6.50 6.12 -13.18
N THR A 18 -7.46 6.36 -14.09
CA THR A 18 -7.59 5.80 -15.45
C THR A 18 -8.26 4.44 -15.63
N VAL A 19 -9.43 4.23 -15.02
CA VAL A 19 -10.40 3.26 -15.58
C VAL A 19 -11.79 3.88 -15.66
N GLY A 20 -12.27 4.08 -16.89
CA GLY A 20 -13.63 4.53 -17.15
C GLY A 20 -14.63 3.60 -16.48
N LYS A 21 -15.62 4.18 -15.79
CA LYS A 21 -16.69 3.47 -15.08
C LYS A 21 -16.18 2.22 -14.35
N ALA A 22 -15.63 2.43 -13.15
CA ALA A 22 -15.52 1.36 -12.17
C ALA A 22 -16.87 0.63 -12.12
N ALA A 23 -16.88 -0.62 -12.59
CA ALA A 23 -17.97 -1.51 -12.30
C ALA A 23 -18.01 -1.63 -10.77
N GLU A 24 -19.11 -1.21 -10.16
CA GLU A 24 -19.42 -1.56 -8.79
C GLU A 24 -19.20 -3.06 -8.66
N CYS A 25 -18.11 -3.45 -8.00
CA CYS A 25 -17.89 -4.84 -7.63
C CYS A 25 -18.97 -5.17 -6.61
N ASP A 26 -20.03 -5.83 -7.08
CA ASP A 26 -21.16 -6.33 -6.29
C ASP A 26 -20.72 -7.58 -5.50
N CYS A 27 -19.61 -7.45 -4.79
CA CYS A 27 -19.02 -8.50 -3.96
C CYS A 27 -19.76 -8.50 -2.63
N ALA A 28 -20.40 -9.63 -2.32
CA ALA A 28 -21.12 -9.79 -1.07
C ALA A 28 -20.15 -9.58 0.10
N VAL A 29 -20.28 -8.45 0.81
CA VAL A 29 -19.54 -8.17 2.04
C VAL A 29 -19.84 -9.28 3.04
N LYS A 30 -18.92 -10.23 3.22
CA LYS A 30 -18.98 -11.22 4.28
C LYS A 30 -17.74 -11.11 5.16
N THR A 31 -18.01 -10.79 6.41
CA THR A 31 -17.05 -10.62 7.51
C THR A 31 -16.16 -11.85 7.68
N PRO A 32 -14.84 -11.74 7.49
CA PRO A 32 -13.90 -12.56 8.24
C PRO A 32 -14.01 -12.17 9.72
N GLU A 33 -13.81 -13.13 10.63
CA GLU A 33 -13.82 -12.85 12.07
C GLU A 33 -12.73 -11.83 12.43
N SER A 34 -13.12 -10.69 13.01
CA SER A 34 -12.21 -9.68 13.53
C SER A 34 -11.37 -10.26 14.67
N ARG A 35 -10.06 -9.99 14.68
CA ARG A 35 -9.18 -10.34 15.81
C ARG A 35 -9.79 -9.86 17.14
N PRO A 36 -9.73 -10.66 18.22
CA PRO A 36 -10.07 -10.18 19.55
C PRO A 36 -9.06 -9.10 19.94
N THR A 37 -9.44 -7.84 19.82
CA THR A 37 -8.65 -6.74 20.36
C THR A 37 -8.80 -6.75 21.88
N SER A 38 -7.68 -6.79 22.60
CA SER A 38 -7.68 -6.47 24.02
C SER A 38 -8.37 -5.12 24.23
N PRO A 39 -9.18 -4.95 25.30
CA PRO A 39 -9.95 -3.72 25.50
C PRO A 39 -9.03 -2.50 25.47
N PRO A 40 -9.36 -1.47 24.68
CA PRO A 40 -8.60 -0.22 24.66
C PRO A 40 -8.62 0.41 26.05
N THR A 41 -7.47 0.90 26.50
CA THR A 41 -7.29 1.41 27.86
C THR A 41 -7.22 2.94 27.93
N SER A 42 -7.10 3.62 26.80
CA SER A 42 -7.03 5.07 26.68
C SER A 42 -8.43 5.72 26.54
N PRO A 43 -8.67 6.89 27.17
CA PRO A 43 -9.85 7.71 26.92
C PRO A 43 -9.85 8.23 25.46
N PRO A 44 -11.00 8.70 24.94
CA PRO A 44 -11.08 9.27 23.60
C PRO A 44 -10.09 10.43 23.41
N ALA A 45 -9.20 10.31 22.43
CA ALA A 45 -8.31 11.41 22.06
C ALA A 45 -9.04 12.41 21.15
N GLU A 46 -8.90 13.71 21.45
CA GLU A 46 -9.47 14.78 20.64
C GLU A 46 -8.67 15.02 19.34
N THR A 47 -7.38 14.68 19.36
CA THR A 47 -6.47 14.80 18.22
C THR A 47 -5.51 13.61 18.18
N ARG A 48 -5.00 13.31 16.98
CA ARG A 48 -3.88 12.38 16.74
C ARG A 48 -2.77 13.10 16.01
N THR A 49 -1.53 12.69 16.25
CA THR A 49 -0.35 13.30 15.61
C THR A 49 0.47 12.26 14.89
N ILE A 50 0.91 12.58 13.68
CA ILE A 50 1.88 11.81 12.92
C ILE A 50 3.14 12.66 12.77
N VAL A 51 4.25 12.19 13.32
CA VAL A 51 5.59 12.76 13.10
C VAL A 51 6.19 12.08 11.87
N ILE A 52 6.58 12.86 10.87
CA ILE A 52 7.07 12.34 9.59
C ILE A 52 8.54 12.72 9.47
N LYS A 53 9.41 11.75 9.19
CA LYS A 53 10.85 11.94 9.13
C LYS A 53 11.40 11.47 7.79
N ASN A 54 12.12 12.34 7.11
CA ASN A 54 12.95 11.98 5.97
C ASN A 54 14.37 11.70 6.46
N VAL A 55 14.73 10.42 6.56
CA VAL A 55 16.10 9.99 6.90
C VAL A 55 16.88 9.58 5.64
N CYS A 56 16.26 9.67 4.46
CA CYS A 56 16.90 9.39 3.18
C CYS A 56 18.01 10.41 2.91
N SER A 57 18.94 10.03 2.02
CA SER A 57 19.97 10.93 1.50
C SER A 57 19.43 11.98 0.51
N PHE A 58 18.18 11.85 0.08
CA PHE A 58 17.51 12.67 -0.93
C PHE A 58 16.22 13.34 -0.42
N ASP A 59 15.78 14.35 -1.16
CA ASP A 59 14.56 15.10 -0.87
C ASP A 59 13.31 14.31 -1.34
N LEU A 60 12.20 14.49 -0.62
CA LEU A 60 10.95 13.79 -0.88
C LEU A 60 9.85 14.75 -1.30
N ASP A 61 9.17 14.42 -2.39
CA ASP A 61 7.86 14.95 -2.72
C ASP A 61 6.81 14.06 -2.06
N MET A 62 5.99 14.66 -1.20
CA MET A 62 5.08 13.99 -0.29
C MET A 62 3.64 14.09 -0.81
N GLY A 63 2.85 13.05 -0.58
CA GLY A 63 1.43 13.07 -0.90
C GLY A 63 0.60 12.15 -0.03
N PHE A 64 -0.71 12.21 -0.24
CA PHE A 64 -1.66 11.34 0.44
C PHE A 64 -2.83 11.01 -0.48
N THR A 65 -3.54 9.93 -0.15
CA THR A 65 -4.86 9.59 -0.68
C THR A 65 -5.86 9.53 0.46
N GLY A 66 -7.02 10.13 0.26
CA GLY A 66 -8.14 10.08 1.18
C GLY A 66 -9.05 8.90 0.86
N GLY A 67 -9.53 8.20 1.88
CA GLY A 67 -10.66 7.28 1.70
C GLY A 67 -11.94 8.03 1.35
N TYR A 68 -12.87 7.37 0.66
CA TYR A 68 -14.21 7.90 0.44
C TYR A 68 -14.93 8.13 1.77
N ALA A 69 -15.35 9.37 2.02
CA ALA A 69 -15.97 9.81 3.27
C ALA A 69 -17.50 9.93 3.17
N GLY A 70 -18.06 10.03 1.96
CA GLY A 70 -19.50 10.15 1.73
C GLY A 70 -19.85 11.07 0.56
N PRO A 71 -21.15 11.28 0.28
CA PRO A 71 -21.59 12.30 -0.67
C PRO A 71 -21.45 13.71 -0.08
N ALA A 72 -21.28 14.71 -0.94
CA ALA A 72 -21.24 16.12 -0.57
C ALA A 72 -22.58 16.59 0.09
N PRO A 73 -22.56 17.63 0.94
CA PRO A 73 -21.43 18.53 1.26
C PRO A 73 -20.41 17.92 2.22
N CYS A 74 -19.13 18.24 2.02
CA CYS A 74 -18.04 17.74 2.84
C CYS A 74 -17.94 18.45 4.19
N ALA A 75 -17.46 17.73 5.21
CA ALA A 75 -17.37 18.23 6.57
C ALA A 75 -16.00 18.00 7.21
N GLY A 76 -15.53 18.99 7.98
CA GLY A 76 -14.29 18.89 8.74
C GLY A 76 -13.06 18.76 7.83
N ASN A 77 -12.27 17.73 8.05
CA ASN A 77 -11.07 17.36 7.28
C ASN A 77 -11.40 16.52 6.05
N GLN A 78 -12.38 16.97 5.25
CA GLN A 78 -12.78 16.34 3.99
C GLN A 78 -12.75 17.36 2.85
N GLU A 79 -12.43 16.91 1.65
CA GLU A 79 -12.41 17.70 0.42
C GLU A 79 -13.33 17.09 -0.64
N GLU A 80 -14.02 17.94 -1.40
CA GLU A 80 -14.89 17.50 -2.49
C GLU A 80 -14.05 17.21 -3.73
N ASP A 81 -14.28 16.04 -4.33
CA ASP A 81 -13.70 15.67 -5.61
C ASP A 81 -14.23 16.57 -6.73
N VAL A 82 -13.34 16.98 -7.63
CA VAL A 82 -13.57 18.07 -8.61
C VAL A 82 -14.77 17.80 -9.53
N ASP A 83 -15.13 16.54 -9.74
CA ASP A 83 -16.15 16.10 -10.70
C ASP A 83 -17.29 15.24 -10.10
N GLY A 84 -17.37 15.08 -8.77
CA GLY A 84 -18.06 13.93 -8.19
C GLY A 84 -19.25 14.18 -7.26
N GLY A 85 -19.34 15.34 -6.59
CA GLY A 85 -20.23 15.46 -5.43
C GLY A 85 -19.92 14.43 -4.33
N ARG A 86 -18.65 14.01 -4.23
CA ARG A 86 -18.12 13.00 -3.31
C ARG A 86 -17.03 13.62 -2.47
N CYS A 87 -17.00 13.26 -1.19
CA CYS A 87 -16.04 13.74 -0.21
C CYS A 87 -14.98 12.68 0.06
N PHE A 88 -13.73 13.12 0.14
CA PHE A 88 -12.58 12.31 0.48
C PHE A 88 -11.86 12.93 1.68
N TRP A 89 -11.25 12.11 2.53
CA TRP A 89 -10.47 12.62 3.65
C TRP A 89 -9.25 13.41 3.15
N THR A 90 -8.96 14.54 3.79
CA THR A 90 -7.80 15.37 3.46
C THR A 90 -6.86 15.52 4.65
N LEU A 91 -5.59 15.83 4.36
CA LEU A 91 -4.56 16.13 5.34
C LEU A 91 -3.90 17.47 4.99
N GLU A 92 -3.72 18.32 5.99
CA GLU A 92 -2.85 19.50 5.87
C GLU A 92 -1.38 19.06 5.91
N LEU A 93 -0.92 18.51 4.78
CA LEU A 93 0.41 17.96 4.60
C LEU A 93 1.21 18.87 3.66
N SER A 94 2.43 19.25 4.07
CA SER A 94 3.42 19.82 3.15
C SER A 94 3.79 18.78 2.10
N ASP A 95 3.75 19.18 0.83
CA ASP A 95 4.07 18.37 -0.35
C ASP A 95 5.57 18.10 -0.54
N PHE A 96 6.43 18.61 0.36
CA PHE A 96 7.87 18.48 0.24
C PHE A 96 8.55 18.33 1.60
N LEU A 97 9.47 17.37 1.70
CA LEU A 97 10.27 17.12 2.90
C LEU A 97 11.74 16.89 2.54
N LYS A 98 12.57 17.88 2.90
CA LYS A 98 14.02 17.85 2.66
C LYS A 98 14.72 16.71 3.41
N ALA A 99 15.79 16.17 2.82
CA ALA A 99 16.68 15.19 3.43
C ALA A 99 17.11 15.60 4.86
N GLY A 100 16.98 14.67 5.80
CA GLY A 100 17.32 14.87 7.21
C GLY A 100 16.37 15.80 7.98
N LYS A 101 15.19 16.12 7.44
CA LYS A 101 14.16 16.94 8.10
C LYS A 101 12.96 16.11 8.55
N GLU A 102 12.19 16.72 9.44
CA GLU A 102 10.95 16.18 9.95
C GLU A 102 9.85 17.24 9.91
N MET A 103 8.61 16.77 9.90
CA MET A 103 7.40 17.57 9.99
C MET A 103 6.36 16.81 10.83
N SER A 104 5.23 17.43 11.12
CA SER A 104 4.14 16.76 11.83
C SER A 104 2.79 17.20 11.31
N VAL A 105 1.86 16.26 11.25
CA VAL A 105 0.45 16.50 10.92
C VAL A 105 -0.39 16.18 12.14
N VAL A 106 -1.30 17.10 12.47
CA VAL A 106 -2.28 16.93 13.54
C VAL A 106 -3.63 16.65 12.90
N ILE A 107 -4.23 15.52 13.24
CA ILE A 107 -5.51 15.07 12.75
C ILE A 107 -6.52 15.31 13.85
N GLU A 108 -7.41 16.28 13.63
CA GLU A 108 -8.49 16.58 14.55
C GLU A 108 -9.66 15.61 14.36
N LYS A 109 -10.39 15.34 15.45
CA LYS A 109 -11.63 14.58 15.36
C LYS A 109 -12.61 15.29 14.43
N ASN A 110 -13.09 14.59 13.41
CA ASN A 110 -14.19 15.10 12.58
C ASN A 110 -15.48 15.17 13.41
N ASN A 111 -16.20 16.29 13.32
CA ASN A 111 -17.45 16.51 14.05
C ASN A 111 -18.65 15.79 13.41
N ASP A 112 -18.51 15.24 12.20
CA ASP A 112 -19.56 14.59 11.41
C ASP A 112 -19.51 13.04 11.47
N THR A 113 -19.09 12.49 12.61
CA THR A 113 -18.84 11.03 12.73
C THR A 113 -20.14 10.22 12.89
N GLU A 114 -20.98 10.13 11.85
CA GLU A 114 -21.99 9.05 11.78
C GLU A 114 -21.32 7.67 11.84
N ASN A 115 -20.06 7.56 11.38
CA ASN A 115 -19.34 6.29 11.23
C ASN A 115 -18.15 6.06 12.19
N ASN A 116 -17.97 6.91 13.22
CA ASN A 116 -16.89 6.76 14.20
C ASN A 116 -15.44 6.83 13.64
N VAL A 117 -15.26 7.18 12.37
CA VAL A 117 -13.96 7.35 11.69
C VAL A 117 -13.49 8.80 11.84
N VAL A 118 -12.29 9.00 12.39
CA VAL A 118 -11.59 10.29 12.50
C VAL A 118 -10.90 10.66 11.18
N TRP A 119 -10.27 9.67 10.55
CA TRP A 119 -9.59 9.80 9.26
C TRP A 119 -9.34 8.41 8.67
N SER A 120 -9.35 8.28 7.35
CA SER A 120 -8.89 7.07 6.66
C SER A 120 -8.26 7.41 5.33
N GLY A 121 -7.16 6.74 4.99
CA GLY A 121 -6.39 7.05 3.80
C GLY A 121 -5.01 6.43 3.80
N ALA A 122 -4.15 6.90 2.90
CA ALA A 122 -2.73 6.53 2.87
C ALA A 122 -1.84 7.76 2.66
N MET A 123 -0.59 7.67 3.12
CA MET A 123 0.47 8.61 2.82
C MET A 123 1.56 7.94 1.99
N TYR A 124 2.21 8.71 1.13
CA TYR A 124 3.31 8.23 0.30
C TYR A 124 4.36 9.31 0.06
N ALA A 125 5.51 8.88 -0.47
CA ALA A 125 6.59 9.75 -0.89
C ALA A 125 7.14 9.31 -2.24
N ILE A 126 7.65 10.28 -2.99
CA ILE A 126 8.34 10.12 -4.27
C ILE A 126 9.70 10.80 -4.12
N GLN A 127 10.75 10.17 -4.63
CA GLN A 127 12.07 10.79 -4.66
C GLN A 127 12.06 11.98 -5.63
N SER A 128 12.44 13.17 -5.16
CA SER A 128 12.57 14.33 -6.03
C SER A 128 13.70 14.12 -7.06
N PRO A 129 13.52 14.53 -8.33
CA PRO A 129 12.44 15.37 -8.87
C PRO A 129 11.35 14.57 -9.63
N HIS A 130 11.08 13.32 -9.26
CA HIS A 130 10.21 12.43 -10.05
C HIS A 130 8.71 12.62 -9.78
N ALA A 131 8.31 13.62 -8.99
CA ALA A 131 6.90 13.88 -8.67
C ALA A 131 6.04 14.08 -9.92
N ASP A 132 6.50 14.85 -10.90
CA ASP A 132 5.76 15.10 -12.14
C ASP A 132 5.55 13.81 -12.97
N GLU A 133 6.44 12.83 -12.85
CA GLU A 133 6.29 11.53 -13.52
C GLU A 133 5.27 10.63 -12.83
N ALA A 134 5.12 10.75 -11.51
CA ALA A 134 4.16 9.99 -10.71
C ALA A 134 2.78 10.69 -10.58
N CYS A 135 2.73 12.00 -10.76
CA CYS A 135 1.56 12.86 -10.62
C CYS A 135 1.34 13.76 -11.87
N PRO A 136 1.28 13.22 -13.09
CA PRO A 136 1.25 14.02 -14.32
C PRO A 136 0.04 14.97 -14.43
N ASP A 137 -1.11 14.55 -13.88
CA ASP A 137 -2.36 15.35 -13.83
C ASP A 137 -2.64 15.91 -12.43
N GLY A 138 -1.64 15.87 -11.54
CA GLY A 138 -1.77 16.16 -10.12
C GLY A 138 -2.30 14.97 -9.31
N CYS A 139 -1.92 14.94 -8.03
CA CYS A 139 -2.28 13.88 -7.09
C CYS A 139 -3.27 14.40 -6.05
N SER A 140 -4.56 14.41 -6.41
CA SER A 140 -5.62 14.76 -5.47
C SER A 140 -5.85 13.66 -4.43
N ALA A 141 -6.59 13.98 -3.36
CA ALA A 141 -7.01 13.00 -2.35
C ALA A 141 -7.77 11.80 -2.95
N SER A 142 -8.49 11.99 -4.05
CA SER A 142 -9.28 10.94 -4.74
C SER A 142 -8.48 10.11 -5.75
N VAL A 143 -7.26 10.52 -6.07
CA VAL A 143 -6.47 9.97 -7.20
C VAL A 143 -5.15 9.37 -6.73
N GLY A 144 -4.36 10.10 -5.93
CA GLY A 144 -3.03 9.67 -5.50
C GLY A 144 -1.99 9.57 -6.61
N ALA A 145 -0.82 9.04 -6.26
CA ALA A 145 0.28 8.81 -7.20
C ALA A 145 0.02 7.60 -8.10
N ALA A 146 0.41 7.73 -9.38
CA ALA A 146 0.45 6.65 -10.33
C ALA A 146 1.77 5.87 -10.24
N GLY A 147 1.75 4.61 -10.72
CA GLY A 147 2.94 3.77 -10.83
C GLY A 147 3.36 3.13 -9.49
N THR A 148 4.67 2.92 -9.32
CA THR A 148 5.22 2.27 -8.13
C THR A 148 5.27 3.21 -6.94
N VAL A 149 4.53 2.88 -5.88
CA VAL A 149 4.53 3.68 -4.66
C VAL A 149 4.30 2.82 -3.40
N THR A 150 5.20 2.97 -2.43
CA THR A 150 5.01 2.43 -1.08
C THR A 150 3.98 3.28 -0.34
N LEU A 151 2.87 2.66 0.08
CA LEU A 151 1.81 3.33 0.82
C LEU A 151 1.95 3.07 2.33
N SER A 152 1.76 4.10 3.13
CA SER A 152 1.53 4.00 4.57
C SER A 152 0.05 4.23 4.84
N GLU A 153 -0.71 3.15 4.98
CA GLU A 153 -2.16 3.22 5.11
C GLU A 153 -2.57 3.29 6.58
N PHE A 154 -3.62 4.05 6.87
CA PHE A 154 -4.18 4.08 8.22
C PHE A 154 -5.63 4.52 8.28
N THR A 155 -6.29 3.99 9.31
CA THR A 155 -7.65 4.36 9.70
C THR A 155 -7.67 4.65 11.19
N MET A 156 -8.19 5.82 11.54
CA MET A 156 -8.32 6.28 12.91
C MET A 156 -9.78 6.26 13.34
N LEU A 157 -10.11 5.56 14.43
CA LEU A 157 -11.46 5.49 15.01
C LEU A 157 -11.56 6.32 16.30
N ALA A 158 -12.68 7.01 16.54
CA ALA A 158 -12.85 7.86 17.71
C ALA A 158 -13.16 7.08 18.99
N SER A 159 -14.07 6.09 18.92
CA SER A 159 -14.60 5.35 20.06
C SER A 159 -14.79 3.86 19.77
N PRO A 160 -13.96 2.96 20.33
CA PRO A 160 -12.79 3.30 21.12
C PRO A 160 -11.71 4.01 20.30
N THR A 161 -10.79 4.70 20.98
CA THR A 161 -9.57 5.23 20.34
C THR A 161 -8.71 4.06 19.89
N LEU A 162 -8.74 3.83 18.57
CA LEU A 162 -8.02 2.76 17.90
C LEU A 162 -7.57 3.25 16.52
N THR A 163 -6.33 2.95 16.16
CA THR A 163 -5.78 3.12 14.81
C THR A 163 -5.49 1.74 14.24
N PHE A 164 -5.95 1.49 13.02
CA PHE A 164 -5.45 0.42 12.15
C PHE A 164 -4.45 1.03 11.20
N TYR A 165 -3.34 0.35 10.96
CA TYR A 165 -2.30 0.87 10.09
C TYR A 165 -1.42 -0.24 9.53
N ASP A 166 -0.74 0.08 8.43
CA ASP A 166 0.14 -0.85 7.73
C ASP A 166 1.07 -0.12 6.75
N ILE A 167 2.01 -0.88 6.19
CA ILE A 167 2.77 -0.53 5.00
C ILE A 167 2.27 -1.43 3.88
N SER A 168 2.06 -0.86 2.70
CA SER A 168 1.45 -1.54 1.57
C SER A 168 2.26 -1.35 0.30
N HIS A 169 2.61 -2.49 -0.29
CA HIS A 169 3.28 -2.65 -1.57
C HIS A 169 2.34 -3.28 -2.61
N VAL A 170 1.03 -3.17 -2.40
CA VAL A 170 0.01 -3.57 -3.39
C VAL A 170 0.22 -2.81 -4.70
N HIS A 171 0.63 -1.54 -4.61
CA HIS A 171 1.03 -0.68 -5.72
C HIS A 171 2.54 -0.70 -5.99
N GLY A 172 3.26 -1.72 -5.49
CA GLY A 172 4.72 -1.83 -5.59
C GLY A 172 5.45 -1.08 -4.48
N ALA A 173 6.79 -1.06 -4.54
CA ALA A 173 7.64 -0.48 -3.50
C ALA A 173 8.67 0.48 -4.09
N ASN A 174 8.72 1.73 -3.65
CA ASN A 174 9.67 2.74 -4.16
C ASN A 174 10.62 3.29 -3.08
N ILE A 175 10.13 3.50 -1.86
CA ILE A 175 10.91 4.08 -0.76
C ILE A 175 10.76 3.23 0.49
N PRO A 176 11.86 2.81 1.12
CA PRO A 176 11.82 2.17 2.42
C PRO A 176 11.08 2.99 3.47
N THR A 177 10.02 2.42 4.03
CA THR A 177 9.09 3.17 4.87
C THR A 177 8.63 2.34 6.07
N VAL A 178 8.65 2.93 7.26
CA VAL A 178 8.09 2.31 8.47
C VAL A 178 7.06 3.21 9.11
N PHE A 179 6.02 2.59 9.67
CA PHE A 179 4.94 3.31 10.34
C PHE A 179 4.50 2.60 11.63
N GLY A 180 4.34 3.37 12.71
CA GLY A 180 3.92 2.81 14.00
C GLY A 180 3.76 3.87 15.09
N PRO A 181 3.35 3.47 16.30
CA PRO A 181 3.23 4.39 17.42
C PRO A 181 4.62 4.93 17.82
N HIS A 182 4.68 6.23 18.13
CA HIS A 182 5.93 6.88 18.55
C HIS A 182 6.47 6.29 19.88
N SER A 183 5.58 5.83 20.75
CA SER A 183 5.91 5.14 21.99
C SER A 183 5.74 3.63 21.82
N SER A 184 6.74 2.86 22.24
CA SER A 184 6.68 1.38 22.29
C SER A 184 5.91 0.84 23.51
N LYS A 185 5.31 1.72 24.33
CA LYS A 185 4.48 1.30 25.47
C LYS A 185 3.31 0.46 24.98
N GLY A 186 3.05 -0.64 25.69
CA GLY A 186 1.94 -1.54 25.37
C GLY A 186 2.19 -2.43 24.15
N LYS A 187 3.42 -2.50 23.64
CA LYS A 187 3.80 -3.53 22.67
C LYS A 187 3.62 -4.91 23.29
N ASP A 188 2.81 -5.74 22.65
CA ASP A 188 2.61 -7.11 23.09
C ASP A 188 3.77 -7.98 22.61
N ALA A 189 4.38 -8.73 23.51
CA ALA A 189 5.48 -9.63 23.19
C ALA A 189 5.03 -10.87 22.38
N HIS A 190 3.75 -11.22 22.44
CA HIS A 190 3.14 -12.37 21.77
C HIS A 190 2.34 -11.98 20.52
N ASP A 191 2.11 -10.67 20.33
CA ASP A 191 1.42 -10.12 19.19
C ASP A 191 2.22 -8.94 18.62
N PRO A 192 3.13 -9.17 17.64
CA PRO A 192 3.95 -8.12 17.07
C PRO A 192 3.14 -7.05 16.32
N TYR A 193 1.86 -7.32 16.05
CA TYR A 193 0.96 -6.43 15.32
C TYR A 193 0.22 -5.44 16.24
N ARG A 194 0.24 -5.65 17.56
CA ARG A 194 -0.29 -4.70 18.55
C ARG A 194 0.81 -3.75 19.02
N ASN A 195 0.63 -2.46 18.75
CA ASN A 195 1.63 -1.41 19.01
C ASN A 195 3.00 -1.74 18.38
N GLY A 196 2.98 -2.44 17.24
CA GLY A 196 4.15 -2.79 16.45
C GLY A 196 4.57 -1.68 15.50
N VAL A 197 5.58 -1.97 14.67
CA VAL A 197 6.04 -1.05 13.63
C VAL A 197 5.89 -1.78 12.31
N ALA A 198 4.90 -1.37 11.51
CA ALA A 198 4.73 -1.85 10.15
C ALA A 198 5.95 -1.47 9.31
N GLY A 199 6.45 -2.39 8.50
CA GLY A 199 7.72 -2.25 7.77
C GLY A 199 8.97 -2.49 8.64
N GLY A 200 8.84 -2.63 9.96
CA GLY A 200 9.96 -2.56 10.90
C GLY A 200 10.89 -3.78 10.91
N ASP A 201 10.40 -4.91 10.40
CA ASP A 201 11.14 -6.15 10.19
C ASP A 201 11.67 -6.29 8.75
N CYS A 202 11.41 -5.29 7.90
CA CYS A 202 11.69 -5.43 6.48
C CYS A 202 13.18 -5.37 6.16
N SER A 203 13.57 -6.32 5.32
CA SER A 203 14.93 -6.40 4.79
C SER A 203 15.18 -5.35 3.70
N TRP A 204 14.12 -4.86 3.05
CA TRP A 204 14.16 -3.92 1.91
C TRP A 204 14.97 -4.40 0.70
N ALA A 205 15.69 -5.51 0.82
CA ALA A 205 16.37 -6.20 -0.26
C ALA A 205 15.34 -6.97 -1.08
N PHE A 206 14.86 -6.34 -2.15
CA PHE A 206 13.95 -6.96 -3.10
C PHE A 206 14.73 -7.62 -4.23
N GLU A 207 14.50 -8.92 -4.40
CA GLU A 207 15.16 -9.74 -5.42
C GLU A 207 14.12 -10.36 -6.37
N PRO A 208 13.66 -9.63 -7.41
CA PRO A 208 12.81 -10.22 -8.42
C PRO A 208 13.51 -11.38 -9.14
N PRO A 209 12.76 -12.41 -9.61
CA PRO A 209 13.32 -13.51 -10.39
C PRO A 209 14.08 -13.00 -11.61
N GLU A 210 15.30 -13.50 -11.83
CA GLU A 210 16.25 -13.02 -12.87
C GLU A 210 15.60 -12.87 -14.25
N GLU A 211 14.88 -13.90 -14.69
CA GLU A 211 14.22 -13.94 -16.01
C GLU A 211 13.11 -12.87 -16.19
N TYR A 212 12.59 -12.34 -15.08
CA TYR A 212 11.49 -11.37 -15.07
C TYR A 212 11.89 -10.00 -14.51
N ARG A 213 13.15 -9.79 -14.11
CA ARG A 213 13.61 -8.52 -13.48
C ARG A 213 13.21 -7.28 -14.27
N LYS A 214 13.42 -7.27 -15.59
CA LYS A 214 13.09 -6.13 -16.46
C LYS A 214 11.60 -5.75 -16.52
N TYR A 215 10.70 -6.60 -16.02
CA TYR A 215 9.25 -6.34 -15.91
C TYR A 215 8.83 -5.94 -14.48
N LEU A 216 9.68 -6.22 -13.50
CA LEU A 216 9.40 -6.08 -12.07
C LEU A 216 10.22 -4.97 -11.40
N ILE A 217 10.99 -4.22 -12.19
CA ILE A 217 11.75 -3.04 -11.75
C ILE A 217 11.24 -1.85 -12.54
N GLU A 218 10.85 -0.79 -11.85
CA GLU A 218 10.57 0.50 -12.49
C GLU A 218 11.85 1.32 -12.55
N VAL A 219 12.09 1.97 -13.70
CA VAL A 219 13.18 2.91 -13.90
C VAL A 219 12.68 4.30 -14.30
N LYS A 220 13.34 5.33 -13.78
CA LYS A 220 13.24 6.71 -14.28
C LYS A 220 14.44 7.06 -15.16
N ASN A 221 14.35 8.19 -15.87
CA ASN A 221 15.39 8.63 -16.80
C ASN A 221 15.75 7.56 -17.86
N ALA A 222 14.73 6.82 -18.29
CA ALA A 222 14.89 5.65 -19.15
C ALA A 222 15.48 5.99 -20.52
N HIS A 223 16.43 5.17 -20.97
CA HIS A 223 17.07 5.29 -22.27
C HIS A 223 17.61 3.94 -22.77
N GLY A 224 17.93 3.89 -24.07
CA GLY A 224 18.49 2.70 -24.68
C GLY A 224 17.58 1.47 -24.60
N THR A 225 18.18 0.30 -24.80
CA THR A 225 17.52 -1.00 -24.64
C THR A 225 18.47 -1.94 -23.92
N CYS A 226 17.95 -2.77 -23.04
CA CYS A 226 18.72 -3.75 -22.28
C CYS A 226 17.94 -5.05 -22.09
N LEU A 227 18.68 -6.12 -21.80
CA LEU A 227 18.13 -7.39 -21.33
C LEU A 227 18.45 -7.64 -19.84
N GLN A 228 19.55 -7.07 -19.36
CA GLN A 228 20.11 -7.30 -18.02
C GLN A 228 20.91 -6.08 -17.55
N ASP A 229 21.15 -5.99 -16.24
CA ASP A 229 21.72 -4.80 -15.58
C ASP A 229 23.15 -4.46 -16.06
N ASP A 230 23.93 -5.44 -16.50
CA ASP A 230 25.31 -5.23 -16.96
C ASP A 230 25.43 -4.56 -18.35
N GLU A 231 24.30 -4.38 -19.04
CA GLU A 231 24.19 -3.62 -20.29
C GLU A 231 23.97 -2.12 -20.04
N CYS A 232 23.71 -1.73 -18.79
CA CYS A 232 23.46 -0.34 -18.36
C CYS A 232 24.70 0.30 -17.72
N ASP A 233 24.66 1.61 -17.44
CA ASP A 233 25.79 2.30 -16.79
C ASP A 233 25.89 1.92 -15.31
N VAL A 234 26.60 0.84 -15.04
CA VAL A 234 26.88 0.35 -13.68
C VAL A 234 27.64 1.37 -12.83
N ALA A 235 28.36 2.33 -13.42
CA ALA A 235 29.05 3.38 -12.68
C ALA A 235 28.06 4.43 -12.14
N GLN A 236 26.91 4.60 -12.79
CA GLN A 236 25.79 5.42 -12.31
C GLN A 236 24.74 4.62 -11.53
N ARG A 237 25.00 3.32 -11.28
CA ARG A 237 24.05 2.39 -10.63
C ARG A 237 22.74 2.22 -11.41
N GLU A 238 22.80 2.33 -12.72
CA GLU A 238 21.64 2.07 -13.56
C GLU A 238 21.31 0.57 -13.61
N VAL A 239 20.03 0.28 -13.80
CA VAL A 239 19.49 -1.07 -13.89
C VAL A 239 18.61 -1.21 -15.12
N CYS A 240 18.38 -2.45 -15.53
CA CYS A 240 17.49 -2.77 -16.64
C CYS A 240 16.06 -2.98 -16.13
N GLY A 241 15.13 -2.15 -16.57
CA GLY A 241 13.76 -2.17 -16.05
C GLY A 241 12.69 -1.74 -17.03
N ALA A 242 11.52 -1.47 -16.48
CA ALA A 242 10.33 -0.96 -17.14
C ALA A 242 10.23 0.56 -16.93
N SER A 243 10.02 1.31 -18.01
CA SER A 243 9.64 2.72 -17.93
C SER A 243 8.14 2.87 -18.12
N LEU A 244 7.49 3.57 -17.18
CA LEU A 244 6.04 3.80 -17.18
C LEU A 244 5.65 5.16 -17.79
N LYS A 245 6.41 5.66 -18.77
CA LYS A 245 6.13 6.96 -19.39
C LYS A 245 4.88 6.90 -20.29
N GLY A 246 3.74 7.34 -19.78
CA GLY A 246 2.44 7.31 -20.45
C GLY A 246 1.72 5.96 -20.29
N ASP A 247 0.68 5.72 -21.08
CA ASP A 247 -0.26 4.59 -20.89
C ASP A 247 0.30 3.21 -21.28
N THR A 248 1.54 3.13 -21.78
CA THR A 248 2.15 1.86 -22.20
C THR A 248 3.57 1.73 -21.68
N PRO A 249 3.81 0.79 -20.74
CA PRO A 249 5.13 0.46 -20.26
C PRO A 249 6.07 0.06 -21.40
N VAL A 250 7.29 0.57 -21.33
CA VAL A 250 8.41 0.14 -22.19
C VAL A 250 9.35 -0.70 -21.35
N TYR A 251 9.48 -1.98 -21.67
CA TYR A 251 10.31 -2.92 -20.94
C TYR A 251 11.72 -3.02 -21.52
N GLY A 252 12.70 -3.31 -20.64
CA GLY A 252 14.08 -3.52 -21.06
C GLY A 252 14.73 -2.21 -21.48
N THR A 253 14.65 -1.20 -20.62
CA THR A 253 15.34 0.09 -20.79
C THR A 253 16.28 0.32 -19.62
N CYS A 254 17.45 0.91 -19.88
CA CYS A 254 18.36 1.32 -18.83
C CYS A 254 17.84 2.59 -18.17
N GLY A 255 18.01 2.71 -16.85
CA GLY A 255 17.69 3.92 -16.12
C GLY A 255 17.98 3.80 -14.63
N GLU A 256 17.65 4.85 -13.90
CA GLU A 256 17.79 4.92 -12.45
C GLU A 256 16.72 4.06 -11.79
N LEU A 257 17.11 3.22 -10.83
CA LEU A 257 16.17 2.42 -10.04
C LEU A 257 15.17 3.33 -9.33
N PHE A 258 13.89 3.17 -9.63
CA PHE A 258 12.80 3.91 -8.97
C PHE A 258 12.06 3.05 -7.95
N GLY A 259 11.91 1.77 -8.24
CA GLY A 259 11.21 0.86 -7.37
C GLY A 259 10.93 -0.50 -7.98
N TYR A 260 10.15 -1.29 -7.25
CA TYR A 260 9.83 -2.67 -7.54
C TYR A 260 8.33 -2.82 -7.80
N LEU A 261 8.03 -3.42 -8.95
CA LEU A 261 6.68 -3.61 -9.47
C LEU A 261 6.19 -5.04 -9.20
N ASN A 262 4.89 -5.20 -9.07
CA ASN A 262 4.26 -6.52 -9.16
C ASN A 262 3.33 -6.57 -10.40
N ALA A 263 2.67 -7.70 -10.61
CA ALA A 263 1.69 -7.83 -11.70
C ALA A 263 0.50 -6.88 -11.55
N HIS A 264 0.10 -6.56 -10.32
CA HIS A 264 -1.00 -5.62 -10.07
C HIS A 264 -0.65 -4.21 -10.59
N THR A 265 0.49 -3.63 -10.21
CA THR A 265 0.94 -2.32 -10.72
C THR A 265 1.10 -2.32 -12.24
N ASN A 266 1.62 -3.41 -12.83
CA ASN A 266 1.76 -3.53 -14.28
C ASN A 266 0.41 -3.63 -15.02
N CYS A 267 -0.61 -4.23 -14.39
CA CYS A 267 -1.92 -4.46 -15.00
C CYS A 267 -2.94 -3.34 -14.75
N ILE A 268 -2.75 -2.48 -13.75
CA ILE A 268 -3.62 -1.32 -13.51
C ILE A 268 -3.41 -0.22 -14.57
N ALA A 269 -2.19 -0.08 -15.12
CA ALA A 269 -1.84 0.99 -16.04
C ALA A 269 -2.32 0.80 -17.50
N GLY A 270 -3.43 0.07 -17.73
CA GLY A 270 -3.97 -0.19 -19.07
C GLY A 270 -3.03 -0.96 -20.01
N SER A 271 -1.94 -1.51 -19.49
CA SER A 271 -0.91 -2.16 -20.29
C SER A 271 -1.27 -3.60 -20.68
N LEU A 272 -0.66 -4.10 -21.76
CA LEU A 272 -0.67 -5.53 -22.08
C LEU A 272 0.00 -6.37 -20.96
N GLY A 273 0.84 -5.72 -20.15
CA GLY A 273 1.57 -6.26 -19.01
C GLY A 273 2.14 -7.63 -19.28
N TYR A 274 2.94 -7.78 -20.33
CA TYR A 274 3.71 -9.01 -20.51
C TYR A 274 4.76 -9.12 -19.39
N PRO A 275 4.99 -10.30 -18.79
CA PRO A 275 4.42 -11.62 -19.07
C PRO A 275 3.15 -11.97 -18.27
N PHE A 276 2.48 -10.99 -17.69
CA PHE A 276 1.34 -11.12 -16.78
C PHE A 276 -0.01 -11.37 -17.47
N TYR A 277 -0.17 -11.12 -18.78
CA TYR A 277 -1.43 -11.30 -19.53
C TYR A 277 -2.61 -10.58 -18.86
N CYS A 278 -2.47 -9.26 -18.68
CA CYS A 278 -3.40 -8.44 -17.92
C CYS A 278 -4.84 -8.48 -18.45
N GLU A 279 -5.02 -8.67 -19.75
CA GLU A 279 -6.33 -8.80 -20.39
C GLU A 279 -7.15 -9.98 -19.84
N VAL A 280 -6.47 -11.01 -19.33
CA VAL A 280 -7.11 -12.20 -18.75
C VAL A 280 -7.10 -12.15 -17.22
N TYR A 281 -6.01 -11.70 -16.61
CA TYR A 281 -5.74 -11.90 -15.18
C TYR A 281 -5.75 -10.63 -14.32
N HIS A 282 -6.06 -9.44 -14.86
CA HIS A 282 -6.10 -8.21 -14.05
C HIS A 282 -6.97 -8.34 -12.79
N ASP A 283 -8.16 -8.93 -12.91
CA ASP A 283 -9.05 -9.16 -11.76
C ASP A 283 -8.43 -10.09 -10.71
N LEU A 284 -7.61 -11.05 -11.15
CA LEU A 284 -6.95 -11.98 -10.26
C LEU A 284 -5.83 -11.28 -9.47
N TYR A 285 -5.05 -10.41 -10.12
CA TYR A 285 -3.99 -9.64 -9.49
C TYR A 285 -4.51 -8.57 -8.54
N GLY A 286 -5.62 -7.93 -8.91
CA GLY A 286 -6.28 -6.92 -8.08
C GLY A 286 -7.19 -7.48 -6.99
N CYS A 287 -7.38 -8.81 -6.92
CA CYS A 287 -8.42 -9.41 -6.06
C CYS A 287 -9.78 -8.72 -6.27
N SER A 288 -10.19 -8.55 -7.51
CA SER A 288 -11.40 -7.81 -7.92
C SER A 288 -12.31 -8.67 -8.79
N GLY A 289 -13.47 -8.10 -9.16
CA GLY A 289 -14.41 -8.75 -10.07
C GLY A 289 -14.78 -10.16 -9.60
N GLN A 290 -14.56 -11.15 -10.46
CA GLN A 290 -14.87 -12.55 -10.13
C GLN A 290 -13.97 -13.15 -9.04
N TYR A 291 -12.83 -12.54 -8.70
CA TYR A 291 -11.86 -13.03 -7.72
C TYR A 291 -11.84 -12.20 -6.43
N CYS A 292 -12.87 -11.40 -6.17
CA CYS A 292 -12.91 -10.50 -5.01
C CYS A 292 -13.08 -11.20 -3.66
N GLU A 293 -13.32 -12.52 -3.64
CA GLU A 293 -13.40 -13.28 -2.39
C GLU A 293 -12.01 -13.70 -1.90
N SER A 294 -11.83 -13.69 -0.59
CA SER A 294 -10.57 -14.04 0.05
C SER A 294 -10.50 -15.50 0.40
N GLY A 295 -9.36 -16.12 0.12
CA GLY A 295 -9.07 -17.48 0.58
C GLY A 295 -9.03 -17.65 2.10
N TYR A 296 -8.95 -16.54 2.86
CA TYR A 296 -9.00 -16.54 4.32
C TYR A 296 -10.41 -16.50 4.91
N SER A 297 -11.45 -16.30 4.08
CA SER A 297 -12.83 -16.24 4.56
C SER A 297 -13.37 -17.65 4.79
N GLU A 298 -13.79 -17.94 6.04
CA GLU A 298 -14.39 -19.23 6.40
C GLU A 298 -15.66 -19.57 5.61
N SER A 299 -16.32 -18.55 5.05
CA SER A 299 -17.54 -18.71 4.28
C SER A 299 -17.32 -19.19 2.84
N VAL A 300 -16.06 -19.26 2.39
CA VAL A 300 -15.67 -19.67 1.03
C VAL A 300 -15.58 -21.20 0.95
N ASN A 301 -16.66 -21.81 0.44
CA ASN A 301 -16.77 -23.27 0.31
C ASN A 301 -16.18 -23.83 -1.01
N GLY A 302 -15.64 -22.99 -1.90
CA GLY A 302 -15.08 -23.41 -3.21
C GLY A 302 -13.96 -22.48 -3.69
N GLY A 303 -12.94 -23.04 -4.36
CA GLY A 303 -11.70 -22.34 -4.70
C GLY A 303 -11.62 -21.73 -6.09
N GLU A 304 -12.66 -21.83 -6.93
CA GLU A 304 -12.56 -21.42 -8.35
C GLU A 304 -12.59 -19.90 -8.57
N ASN A 305 -13.18 -19.13 -7.63
CA ASN A 305 -13.45 -17.69 -7.75
C ASN A 305 -12.91 -16.88 -6.55
N VAL A 306 -11.77 -17.29 -6.00
CA VAL A 306 -11.06 -16.52 -4.97
C VAL A 306 -9.72 -16.05 -5.51
N CYS A 307 -9.24 -14.92 -5.02
CA CYS A 307 -7.83 -14.56 -5.17
C CYS A 307 -6.95 -15.28 -4.12
N GLY A 308 -7.43 -16.37 -3.52
CA GLY A 308 -6.62 -17.29 -2.72
C GLY A 308 -5.97 -16.69 -1.47
N CYS A 309 -4.84 -17.29 -1.09
CA CYS A 309 -4.08 -16.97 0.11
C CYS A 309 -2.61 -16.86 -0.21
N SER A 310 -1.88 -16.29 0.72
CA SER A 310 -0.44 -16.44 0.76
C SER A 310 0.02 -17.78 1.35
N HIS A 311 1.12 -18.30 0.84
CA HIS A 311 1.75 -19.55 1.29
C HIS A 311 3.07 -19.23 2.03
N TYR A 312 2.97 -18.62 3.22
CA TYR A 312 4.14 -18.08 3.95
C TYR A 312 4.76 -19.01 4.99
N ASP A 313 4.24 -20.23 5.12
CA ASP A 313 4.80 -21.25 6.03
C ASP A 313 6.29 -21.50 5.73
N ASP A 314 6.67 -21.53 4.45
CA ASP A 314 8.05 -21.73 3.99
C ASP A 314 8.98 -20.54 4.29
N MET A 315 8.42 -19.36 4.60
CA MET A 315 9.18 -18.17 5.00
C MET A 315 9.29 -18.03 6.52
N GLY A 316 8.60 -18.88 7.29
CA GLY A 316 8.53 -18.76 8.75
C GLY A 316 7.81 -17.51 9.24
N ILE A 317 6.95 -16.91 8.40
CA ILE A 317 6.18 -15.72 8.79
C ILE A 317 4.91 -16.20 9.52
N PRO A 318 4.72 -15.84 10.79
CA PRO A 318 3.57 -16.29 11.55
C PRO A 318 2.28 -15.63 11.05
N SER A 319 1.42 -16.42 10.41
CA SER A 319 0.05 -16.01 10.06
C SER A 319 -0.83 -16.03 11.30
N SER A 320 -1.61 -14.97 11.51
CA SER A 320 -2.55 -14.88 12.64
C SER A 320 -3.88 -15.60 12.41
N PHE A 321 -4.17 -16.08 11.19
CA PHE A 321 -5.32 -16.94 10.88
C PHE A 321 -5.02 -17.85 9.67
N PRO A 322 -5.63 -19.06 9.61
CA PRO A 322 -5.32 -20.03 8.57
C PRO A 322 -5.97 -19.67 7.24
N CYS A 323 -5.30 -20.01 6.14
CA CYS A 323 -5.93 -20.05 4.82
C CYS A 323 -6.99 -21.16 4.80
N VAL A 324 -8.20 -20.83 4.32
CA VAL A 324 -9.33 -21.76 4.24
C VAL A 324 -9.47 -22.36 2.84
N ASN A 325 -9.21 -21.58 1.80
CA ASN A 325 -9.34 -22.01 0.40
C ASN A 325 -8.35 -21.26 -0.50
N THR A 326 -7.87 -21.90 -1.57
CA THR A 326 -7.02 -21.22 -2.56
C THR A 326 -7.39 -21.62 -3.98
N ASN A 327 -7.25 -20.67 -4.89
CA ASN A 327 -7.44 -20.86 -6.31
C ASN A 327 -6.11 -21.32 -6.94
N PRO A 328 -6.07 -22.45 -7.68
CA PRO A 328 -4.85 -22.84 -8.40
C PRO A 328 -4.33 -21.77 -9.36
N LEU A 329 -5.23 -20.97 -9.97
CA LEU A 329 -4.83 -19.84 -10.81
C LEU A 329 -4.18 -18.74 -9.99
N TRP A 330 -4.61 -18.49 -8.75
CA TRP A 330 -3.93 -17.52 -7.88
C TRP A 330 -2.49 -17.94 -7.62
N VAL A 331 -2.26 -19.21 -7.27
CA VAL A 331 -0.93 -19.74 -6.98
C VAL A 331 -0.03 -19.65 -8.23
N ASP A 332 -0.55 -20.08 -9.37
CA ASP A 332 0.22 -20.12 -10.63
C ASP A 332 0.40 -18.74 -11.25
N LYS A 333 -0.57 -17.83 -11.13
CA LYS A 333 -0.55 -16.56 -11.86
C LYS A 333 -0.24 -15.37 -10.98
N ALA A 334 -0.78 -15.24 -9.78
CA ALA A 334 -0.66 -14.01 -8.99
C ALA A 334 0.42 -14.11 -7.91
N TYR A 335 0.42 -15.19 -7.13
CA TYR A 335 1.27 -15.35 -5.95
C TYR A 335 2.77 -15.20 -6.28
N GLN A 336 3.21 -15.75 -7.42
CA GLN A 336 4.62 -15.65 -7.84
C GLN A 336 5.11 -14.20 -8.04
N TRP A 337 4.22 -13.27 -8.39
CA TRP A 337 4.59 -11.87 -8.67
C TRP A 337 4.65 -10.97 -7.44
N ILE A 338 4.09 -11.42 -6.31
CA ILE A 338 4.06 -10.68 -5.04
C ILE A 338 4.97 -11.31 -3.99
N HIS A 339 5.33 -12.57 -4.17
CA HIS A 339 6.13 -13.34 -3.22
C HIS A 339 7.54 -12.76 -2.97
N TYR A 340 8.20 -12.22 -3.99
CA TYR A 340 9.52 -11.59 -3.80
C TYR A 340 9.43 -10.28 -3.00
N ILE A 341 8.35 -9.51 -3.18
CA ILE A 341 8.05 -8.32 -2.38
C ILE A 341 7.81 -8.73 -0.93
N LYS A 342 7.02 -9.79 -0.68
CA LYS A 342 6.81 -10.25 0.69
C LYS A 342 8.10 -10.68 1.39
N ARG A 343 9.03 -11.33 0.68
CA ARG A 343 10.34 -11.69 1.22
C ARG A 343 11.15 -10.47 1.63
N GLY A 344 11.15 -9.43 0.81
CA GLY A 344 11.85 -8.19 1.13
C GLY A 344 11.22 -7.47 2.33
N CYS A 345 9.90 -7.59 2.52
CA CYS A 345 9.19 -6.94 3.61
C CYS A 345 8.04 -7.78 4.17
N THR A 346 8.31 -8.54 5.24
CA THR A 346 7.41 -9.56 5.79
C THR A 346 6.18 -8.98 6.50
N SER A 347 6.26 -7.75 7.00
CA SER A 347 5.16 -7.05 7.67
C SER A 347 4.35 -6.10 6.79
N ALA A 348 4.62 -6.02 5.48
CA ALA A 348 3.87 -5.17 4.56
C ALA A 348 2.86 -5.97 3.74
N TYR A 349 1.77 -5.32 3.31
CA TYR A 349 0.88 -5.88 2.30
C TYR A 349 1.56 -5.95 0.96
N GLU A 350 1.35 -7.05 0.25
CA GLU A 350 1.82 -7.29 -1.12
C GLU A 350 0.64 -7.58 -2.06
N TYR A 351 -0.54 -7.81 -1.49
CA TYR A 351 -1.85 -7.89 -2.14
C TYR A 351 -2.96 -7.56 -1.12
N ALA A 352 -4.18 -7.32 -1.59
CA ALA A 352 -5.28 -6.78 -0.78
C ALA A 352 -5.68 -7.59 0.47
N TYR A 353 -5.37 -8.89 0.55
CA TYR A 353 -5.83 -9.76 1.64
C TYR A 353 -4.71 -10.38 2.48
N SER A 354 -3.57 -9.70 2.58
CA SER A 354 -2.44 -10.11 3.44
C SER A 354 -2.61 -9.73 4.92
N ASP A 355 -3.85 -9.54 5.39
CA ASP A 355 -4.15 -8.96 6.70
C ASP A 355 -3.50 -9.75 7.85
N SER A 356 -3.36 -11.07 7.71
CA SER A 356 -2.83 -11.96 8.76
C SER A 356 -1.39 -11.66 9.17
N THR A 357 -0.65 -10.97 8.31
CA THR A 357 0.79 -10.67 8.46
C THR A 357 1.12 -9.19 8.33
N SER A 358 0.14 -8.33 8.05
CA SER A 358 0.42 -6.95 7.63
C SER A 358 -0.44 -5.89 8.32
N THR A 359 -1.57 -6.25 8.96
CA THR A 359 -2.38 -5.25 9.68
C THR A 359 -1.87 -5.05 11.10
N PHE A 360 -1.60 -3.80 11.47
CA PHE A 360 -1.23 -3.42 12.83
C PHE A 360 -2.35 -2.62 13.50
N THR A 361 -2.37 -2.65 14.84
CA THR A 361 -3.32 -1.85 15.64
C THR A 361 -2.63 -1.13 16.79
N SER A 362 -3.15 0.03 17.17
CA SER A 362 -2.62 0.83 18.28
C SER A 362 -3.72 1.70 18.88
N ASP A 363 -3.69 1.90 20.19
CA ASP A 363 -4.53 2.84 20.94
C ASP A 363 -3.75 4.07 21.43
N GLN A 364 -2.57 4.32 20.86
CA GLN A 364 -1.76 5.52 21.07
C GLN A 364 -2.26 6.69 20.22
N ASP A 365 -1.93 7.91 20.65
CA ASP A 365 -2.35 9.15 19.98
C ASP A 365 -1.26 9.78 19.12
N THR A 366 -0.02 9.29 19.23
CA THR A 366 1.13 9.78 18.46
C THR A 366 1.79 8.64 17.70
N PHE A 367 1.95 8.84 16.40
CA PHE A 367 2.56 7.91 15.46
C PHE A 367 3.79 8.55 14.82
N GLU A 368 4.65 7.69 14.26
CA GLU A 368 5.85 8.07 13.55
C GLU A 368 5.89 7.35 12.20
N LEU A 369 6.09 8.12 11.13
CA LEU A 369 6.32 7.67 9.77
C LEU A 369 7.76 8.03 9.40
N VAL A 370 8.58 7.03 9.09
CA VAL A 370 10.01 7.24 8.77
C VAL A 370 10.32 6.68 7.41
N PHE A 371 10.84 7.54 6.54
CA PHE A 371 11.42 7.17 5.25
C PHE A 371 12.91 6.89 5.39
N CYS A 372 13.39 5.86 4.70
CA CYS A 372 14.73 5.31 4.77
C CYS A 372 15.20 4.97 6.20
N PRO A 373 14.45 4.16 6.96
CA PRO A 373 14.84 3.80 8.33
C PRO A 373 16.14 2.98 8.37
N ARG A 374 17.11 3.44 9.18
CA ARG A 374 18.39 2.76 9.41
C ARG A 374 19.22 2.69 8.12
N ASP A 375 19.67 1.48 7.75
CA ASP A 375 20.44 1.15 6.56
C ASP A 375 19.55 0.66 5.40
N SER A 376 18.24 0.91 5.45
CA SER A 376 17.31 0.40 4.43
C SER A 376 17.55 0.99 3.05
N GLU A 377 18.00 2.24 2.95
CA GLU A 377 18.35 2.87 1.67
C GLU A 377 19.53 2.18 0.98
N GLU A 378 20.48 1.64 1.74
CA GLU A 378 21.64 0.91 1.18
C GLU A 378 21.28 -0.51 0.73
N ARG A 379 20.18 -1.06 1.26
CA ARG A 379 19.71 -2.44 1.00
C ARG A 379 18.65 -2.53 -0.09
N PHE A 380 17.88 -1.45 -0.26
CA PHE A 380 16.91 -1.27 -1.33
C PHE A 380 17.64 -1.12 -2.66
#